data_AF-D6X966-F1
#
_entry.id   AF-D6X966-F1
#
_cell.length_a   1.000
_cell.length_b   1.000
_cell.length_c   1.000
_cell.angle_alpha   90.00
_cell.angle_beta   90.00
_cell.angle_gamma   90.00
#
_symmetry.space_group_name_H-M   'P 1'
#
loop_
_entity.id
_entity.type
_entity.pdbx_description
1 polymer ?
#
loop_
_entity_poly.entity_id
_entity_poly.type
_entity_poly.pdbx_seq_one_letter_code
_entity_poly.pdbx_strand_id
1 'polypeptide(L)'
;MVSSTLRIMSRWLSNPGILLEQGAAHREFAERGDLAGLARSVMEAACNNGSMTGPGVEAMAWLRQLPDRDRLELAGIWSAWHARTAADAPSAEVFRRNTSYLRAELLLAATGVARGLDPDLMAAERRAVLGKTAGDHVASGHREWELAEAELEAGRVPGPEVLAVFRRTVIDYHAEPALRELLTRFPGPVLNPGEAWADQALEDAARGGDTWHRLLAHRAPLSAGAPSAKWLDTGRDLLDAAGPEPVRRRVHQWFELVGRERPVPLRGSQGPAAYDPYNVQALRALAWLLSLLPPRDDTCDALARLVETSLRRLPYSGLYPVRVAEAGVVALARIGTGDARRELDGLRRRVTHKTVLRRVDRALAA
;
A
#
# COMPACT_ATOMS: atom_id res chain seq x y z
N MET A 1 34.05 -4.16 19.41
CA MET A 1 33.08 -5.25 19.62
C MET A 1 31.86 -4.97 18.76
N VAL A 2 31.84 -5.56 17.57
CA VAL A 2 30.75 -5.44 16.61
C VAL A 2 29.70 -6.48 16.99
N SER A 3 28.46 -6.02 17.19
CA SER A 3 27.32 -6.82 17.68
C SER A 3 27.09 -8.07 16.82
N SER A 4 27.00 -9.23 17.48
CA SER A 4 26.80 -10.57 16.89
C SER A 4 25.40 -10.81 16.28
N THR A 5 24.59 -9.77 16.13
CA THR A 5 23.17 -9.84 15.76
C THR A 5 22.92 -9.88 14.25
N LEU A 6 23.96 -9.73 13.42
CA LEU A 6 23.85 -9.69 11.95
C LEU A 6 24.15 -11.02 11.25
N ARG A 7 24.32 -12.13 11.99
CA ARG A 7 24.77 -13.43 11.46
C ARG A 7 23.74 -14.56 11.49
N ILE A 8 22.45 -14.22 11.44
CA ILE A 8 21.38 -15.18 11.12
C ILE A 8 20.75 -14.75 9.81
N MET A 9 21.51 -14.87 8.71
CA MET A 9 20.86 -15.05 7.42
C MET A 9 20.11 -16.37 7.48
N SER A 10 18.84 -16.39 7.10
CA SER A 10 18.01 -17.59 7.16
C SER A 10 18.68 -18.71 6.36
N ARG A 11 18.89 -19.86 7.01
CA ARG A 11 19.71 -20.98 6.53
C ARG A 11 19.30 -21.49 5.14
N TRP A 12 18.02 -21.33 4.79
CA TRP A 12 17.47 -21.71 3.49
C TRP A 12 17.85 -20.75 2.35
N LEU A 13 18.07 -19.45 2.61
CA LEU A 13 18.53 -18.50 1.58
C LEU A 13 19.89 -18.91 1.02
N SER A 14 20.68 -19.65 1.80
CA SER A 14 21.98 -20.19 1.42
C SER A 14 21.95 -21.64 0.92
N ASN A 15 20.82 -22.36 1.06
CA ASN A 15 20.72 -23.77 0.70
C ASN A 15 19.28 -24.16 0.30
N PRO A 16 18.96 -24.22 -1.01
CA PRO A 16 17.65 -24.64 -1.50
C PRO A 16 17.25 -26.06 -1.09
N GLY A 17 18.22 -26.94 -0.79
CA GLY A 17 17.97 -28.33 -0.37
C GLY A 17 17.13 -28.43 0.91
N ILE A 18 17.19 -27.41 1.78
CA ILE A 18 16.40 -27.36 3.02
C ILE A 18 14.89 -27.34 2.71
N LEU A 19 14.47 -26.63 1.66
CA LEU A 19 13.05 -26.56 1.29
C LEU A 19 12.56 -27.89 0.71
N LEU A 20 13.41 -28.60 -0.03
CA LEU A 20 13.12 -29.92 -0.56
C LEU A 20 12.97 -30.97 0.55
N GLU A 21 13.90 -30.97 1.52
CA GLU A 21 13.85 -31.84 2.70
C GLU A 21 12.59 -31.57 3.53
N GLN A 22 12.25 -30.30 3.77
CA GLN A 22 11.02 -29.90 4.45
C GLN A 22 9.79 -30.43 3.70
N GLY A 23 9.70 -30.18 2.38
CA GLY A 23 8.59 -30.66 1.56
C GLY A 23 8.46 -32.20 1.53
N ALA A 24 9.58 -32.93 1.57
CA ALA A 24 9.57 -34.39 1.68
C ALA A 24 9.02 -34.86 3.03
N ALA A 25 9.48 -34.26 4.14
CA ALA A 25 8.99 -34.57 5.47
C ALA A 25 7.48 -34.30 5.60
N HIS A 26 6.99 -33.20 5.00
CA HIS A 26 5.56 -32.86 5.03
C HIS A 26 4.71 -33.94 4.32
N ARG A 27 5.17 -34.42 3.15
CA ARG A 27 4.50 -35.51 2.43
C ARG A 27 4.49 -36.81 3.22
N GLU A 28 5.60 -37.17 3.87
CA GLU A 28 5.67 -38.38 4.69
C GLU A 28 4.65 -38.37 5.84
N PHE A 29 4.49 -37.24 6.55
CA PHE A 29 3.47 -37.12 7.58
C PHE A 29 2.04 -37.23 7.02
N ALA A 30 1.76 -36.58 5.88
CA ALA A 30 0.47 -36.64 5.23
C ALA A 30 0.11 -38.06 4.76
N GLU A 31 1.05 -38.79 4.15
CA GLU A 31 0.86 -40.16 3.67
C GLU A 31 0.56 -41.14 4.82
N ARG A 32 1.10 -40.90 6.01
CA ARG A 32 0.80 -41.67 7.22
C ARG A 32 -0.49 -41.25 7.93
N GLY A 33 -1.16 -40.17 7.48
CA GLY A 33 -2.30 -39.58 8.18
C GLY A 33 -1.93 -38.92 9.51
N ASP A 34 -0.66 -38.61 9.76
CA ASP A 34 -0.21 -37.94 10.98
C ASP A 34 -0.28 -36.42 10.81
N LEU A 35 -1.50 -35.89 10.87
CA LEU A 35 -1.76 -34.44 10.70
C LEU A 35 -1.17 -33.60 11.84
N ALA A 36 -1.02 -34.15 13.04
CA ALA A 36 -0.36 -33.47 14.15
C ALA A 36 1.15 -33.31 13.93
N GLY A 37 1.82 -34.37 13.44
CA GLY A 37 3.21 -34.35 13.03
C GLY A 37 3.44 -33.39 11.86
N LEU A 38 2.55 -33.42 10.86
CA LEU A 38 2.57 -32.47 9.74
C LEU A 38 2.45 -31.02 10.22
N ALA A 39 1.44 -30.72 11.03
CA ALA A 39 1.20 -29.37 11.57
C ALA A 39 2.42 -28.85 12.34
N ARG A 40 3.11 -29.72 13.09
CA ARG A 40 4.33 -29.37 13.82
C ARG A 40 5.49 -29.10 12.86
N SER A 41 5.73 -30.01 11.93
CA SER A 41 6.82 -29.90 10.94
C SER A 41 6.72 -28.61 10.13
N VAL A 42 5.51 -28.25 9.68
CA VAL A 42 5.23 -27.00 8.96
C VAL A 42 5.59 -25.78 9.82
N MET A 43 5.17 -25.75 11.09
CA MET A 43 5.41 -24.61 11.97
C MET A 43 6.88 -24.49 12.38
N GLU A 44 7.56 -25.61 12.62
CA GLU A 44 9.01 -25.64 12.84
C GLU A 44 9.76 -25.09 11.63
N ALA A 45 9.40 -25.52 10.42
CA ALA A 45 9.96 -25.01 9.18
C ALA A 45 9.74 -23.49 9.05
N ALA A 46 8.52 -23.00 9.23
CA ALA A 46 8.19 -21.57 9.17
C ALA A 46 9.04 -20.76 10.17
N CYS A 47 9.12 -21.22 11.42
CA CYS A 47 9.88 -20.55 12.48
C CYS A 47 11.41 -20.59 12.24
N ASN A 48 11.94 -21.70 11.74
CA ASN A 48 13.37 -21.87 11.44
C ASN A 48 13.80 -21.10 10.19
N ASN A 49 12.90 -20.96 9.22
CA ASN A 49 13.16 -20.23 7.99
C ASN A 49 13.14 -18.71 8.20
N GLY A 50 12.83 -18.24 9.43
CA GLY A 50 12.68 -16.81 9.73
C GLY A 50 11.52 -16.18 9.00
N SER A 51 10.51 -17.00 8.70
CA SER A 51 9.47 -16.73 7.72
C SER A 51 8.76 -15.42 8.01
N MET A 52 8.94 -14.43 7.15
CA MET A 52 7.98 -13.34 7.05
C MET A 52 6.72 -13.80 6.24
N THR A 53 6.45 -15.12 6.12
CA THR A 53 5.58 -15.72 5.06
C THR A 53 4.72 -16.95 5.48
N GLY A 54 4.56 -17.32 6.75
CA GLY A 54 3.86 -18.58 7.06
C GLY A 54 4.65 -19.84 6.62
N PRO A 55 3.95 -20.92 6.23
CA PRO A 55 4.54 -22.12 5.60
C PRO A 55 5.35 -21.86 4.32
N GLY A 56 5.28 -20.64 3.75
CA GLY A 56 5.80 -20.33 2.42
C GLY A 56 4.77 -20.66 1.32
N VAL A 57 4.97 -20.08 0.13
CA VAL A 57 4.02 -20.16 -0.99
C VAL A 57 3.85 -21.61 -1.48
N GLU A 58 4.96 -22.33 -1.67
CA GLU A 58 4.94 -23.71 -2.18
C GLU A 58 4.30 -24.68 -1.20
N ALA A 59 4.67 -24.62 0.08
CA ALA A 59 4.08 -25.47 1.10
C ALA A 59 2.59 -25.16 1.29
N MET A 60 2.20 -23.88 1.27
CA MET A 60 0.78 -23.49 1.35
C MET A 60 -0.02 -23.96 0.13
N ALA A 61 0.55 -23.86 -1.07
CA ALA A 61 -0.08 -24.38 -2.28
C ALA A 61 -0.28 -25.90 -2.22
N TRP A 62 0.71 -26.64 -1.72
CA TRP A 62 0.59 -28.09 -1.51
C TRP A 62 -0.42 -28.44 -0.41
N LEU A 63 -0.40 -27.76 0.74
CA LEU A 63 -1.35 -27.95 1.83
C LEU A 63 -2.80 -27.78 1.37
N ARG A 64 -3.05 -26.85 0.43
CA ARG A 64 -4.37 -26.61 -0.17
C ARG A 64 -4.84 -27.72 -1.11
N GLN A 65 -3.97 -28.65 -1.51
CA GLN A 65 -4.32 -29.81 -2.33
C GLN A 65 -4.69 -31.05 -1.49
N LEU A 66 -4.51 -30.99 -0.16
CA LEU A 66 -4.97 -32.04 0.74
C LEU A 66 -6.50 -32.16 0.72
N PRO A 67 -7.08 -33.32 1.07
CA PRO A 67 -8.52 -33.46 1.24
C PRO A 67 -9.11 -32.39 2.17
N ASP A 68 -10.31 -31.90 1.87
CA ASP A 68 -10.93 -30.81 2.65
C ASP A 68 -11.06 -31.13 4.15
N ARG A 69 -11.31 -32.41 4.47
CA ARG A 69 -11.30 -32.89 5.86
C ARG A 69 -9.96 -32.64 6.55
N ASP A 70 -8.86 -33.02 5.91
CA ASP A 70 -7.51 -32.92 6.46
C ASP A 70 -7.10 -31.44 6.59
N ARG A 71 -7.50 -30.61 5.61
CA ARG A 71 -7.29 -29.15 5.65
C ARG A 71 -7.99 -28.51 6.84
N LEU A 72 -9.25 -28.86 7.10
CA LEU A 72 -9.99 -28.36 8.26
C LEU A 72 -9.42 -28.87 9.58
N GLU A 73 -8.95 -30.13 9.63
CA GLU A 73 -8.31 -30.68 10.82
C GLU A 73 -6.98 -29.97 11.14
N LEU A 74 -6.12 -29.76 10.14
CA LEU A 74 -4.89 -28.97 10.28
C LEU A 74 -5.18 -27.53 10.77
N ALA A 75 -6.19 -26.89 10.18
CA ALA A 75 -6.63 -25.56 10.59
C ALA A 75 -7.08 -25.53 12.06
N GLY A 76 -7.83 -26.55 12.49
CA GLY A 76 -8.24 -26.73 13.88
C GLY A 76 -7.06 -26.90 14.84
N ILE A 77 -6.04 -27.68 14.44
CA ILE A 77 -4.80 -27.87 15.22
C ILE A 77 -4.09 -26.52 15.42
N TRP A 78 -3.84 -25.76 14.36
CA TRP A 78 -3.16 -24.47 14.46
C TRP A 78 -3.97 -23.40 15.19
N SER A 79 -5.30 -23.38 15.02
CA SER A 79 -6.21 -22.52 15.78
C SER A 79 -6.14 -22.82 17.29
N ALA A 80 -6.16 -24.10 17.67
CA ALA A 80 -6.01 -24.51 19.07
C ALA A 80 -4.64 -24.11 19.64
N TRP A 81 -3.57 -24.19 18.84
CA TRP A 81 -2.23 -23.73 19.25
C TRP A 81 -2.20 -22.21 19.42
N HIS A 82 -2.83 -21.47 18.51
CA HIS A 82 -2.97 -20.02 18.61
C HIS A 82 -3.71 -19.62 19.89
N ALA A 83 -4.81 -20.29 20.24
CA ALA A 83 -5.53 -20.02 21.49
C ALA A 83 -4.64 -20.26 22.73
N ARG A 84 -3.89 -21.37 22.77
CA ARG A 84 -3.02 -21.72 23.91
C ARG A 84 -1.81 -20.82 24.09
N THR A 85 -1.24 -20.27 23.01
CA THR A 85 -0.12 -19.31 23.14
C THR A 85 -0.47 -18.04 23.92
N ALA A 86 -1.77 -17.73 24.12
CA ALA A 86 -2.20 -16.64 24.99
C ALA A 86 -2.14 -17.01 26.49
N ALA A 87 -2.20 -18.31 26.81
CA ALA A 87 -2.30 -18.83 28.18
C ALA A 87 -0.98 -19.42 28.70
N ASP A 88 -0.15 -20.01 27.82
CA ASP A 88 1.02 -20.80 28.21
C ASP A 88 2.31 -20.39 27.45
N ALA A 89 3.31 -19.91 28.20
CA ALA A 89 4.66 -19.55 27.74
C ALA A 89 5.52 -20.66 27.07
N PRO A 90 5.38 -21.98 27.36
CA PRO A 90 6.28 -23.02 26.83
C PRO A 90 6.22 -23.22 25.31
N SER A 91 5.14 -22.81 24.64
CA SER A 91 5.02 -22.96 23.17
C SER A 91 6.00 -22.10 22.39
N ALA A 92 6.34 -20.91 22.90
CA ALA A 92 7.33 -20.02 22.31
C ALA A 92 8.77 -20.56 22.43
N GLU A 93 9.04 -21.35 23.48
CA GLU A 93 10.33 -21.99 23.73
C GLU A 93 10.59 -23.12 22.72
N VAL A 94 9.56 -23.93 22.41
CA VAL A 94 9.62 -25.00 21.41
C VAL A 94 9.97 -24.45 20.02
N PHE A 95 9.33 -23.35 19.61
CA PHE A 95 9.58 -22.74 18.30
C PHE A 95 10.70 -21.67 18.30
N ARG A 96 11.31 -21.39 19.47
CA ARG A 96 12.39 -20.40 19.69
C ARG A 96 12.09 -19.02 19.07
N ARG A 97 10.85 -18.55 19.18
CA ARG A 97 10.38 -17.27 18.61
C ARG A 97 9.60 -16.46 19.62
N ASN A 98 9.49 -15.15 19.40
CA ASN A 98 8.59 -14.31 20.19
C ASN A 98 7.14 -14.80 19.99
N THR A 99 6.38 -14.89 21.09
CA THR A 99 4.97 -15.27 21.10
C THR A 99 4.11 -14.49 20.08
N SER A 100 4.33 -13.19 19.92
CA SER A 100 3.56 -12.38 18.97
C SER A 100 3.75 -12.84 17.53
N TYR A 101 4.98 -13.23 17.18
CA TYR A 101 5.35 -13.73 15.87
C TYR A 101 4.76 -15.12 15.63
N LEU A 102 4.92 -16.05 16.57
CA LEU A 102 4.33 -17.39 16.46
C LEU A 102 2.81 -17.33 16.28
N ARG A 103 2.12 -16.41 16.97
CA ARG A 103 0.68 -16.19 16.80
C ARG A 103 0.31 -15.76 15.39
N ALA A 104 1.06 -14.82 14.81
CA ALA A 104 0.81 -14.38 13.44
C ALA A 104 0.97 -15.54 12.43
N GLU A 105 2.02 -16.35 12.58
CA GLU A 105 2.28 -17.50 11.73
C GLU A 105 1.18 -18.57 11.85
N LEU A 106 0.73 -18.89 13.07
CA LEU A 106 -0.37 -19.83 13.29
C LEU A 106 -1.69 -19.35 12.69
N LEU A 107 -2.01 -18.06 12.83
CA LEU A 107 -3.20 -17.47 12.23
C LEU A 107 -3.17 -17.53 10.71
N LEU A 108 -2.01 -17.22 10.10
CA LEU A 108 -1.82 -17.29 8.65
C LEU A 108 -1.90 -18.74 8.15
N ALA A 109 -1.29 -19.70 8.85
CA ALA A 109 -1.33 -21.11 8.49
C ALA A 109 -2.76 -21.66 8.55
N ALA A 110 -3.48 -21.43 9.66
CA ALA A 110 -4.86 -21.87 9.84
C ALA A 110 -5.80 -21.25 8.81
N THR A 111 -5.72 -19.93 8.60
CA THR A 111 -6.54 -19.22 7.59
C THR A 111 -6.21 -19.71 6.18
N GLY A 112 -4.92 -19.83 5.88
CA GLY A 112 -4.45 -20.15 4.53
C GLY A 112 -4.84 -21.55 4.08
N VAL A 113 -4.77 -22.55 4.96
CA VAL A 113 -5.12 -23.94 4.62
C VAL A 113 -6.63 -24.14 4.49
N ALA A 114 -7.43 -23.50 5.35
CA ALA A 114 -8.89 -23.59 5.37
C ALA A 114 -9.59 -22.70 4.33
N ARG A 115 -8.82 -22.03 3.47
CA ARG A 115 -9.33 -21.11 2.46
C ARG A 115 -10.42 -21.75 1.58
N GLY A 116 -11.56 -21.07 1.44
CA GLY A 116 -12.72 -21.57 0.71
C GLY A 116 -13.52 -22.68 1.40
N LEU A 117 -13.14 -23.12 2.61
CA LEU A 117 -13.81 -24.19 3.35
C LEU A 117 -14.57 -23.69 4.58
N ASP A 118 -13.95 -22.81 5.36
CA ASP A 118 -14.55 -22.23 6.57
C ASP A 118 -14.30 -20.70 6.62
N PRO A 119 -15.30 -19.88 6.24
CA PRO A 119 -15.15 -18.43 6.24
C PRO A 119 -15.10 -17.83 7.67
N ASP A 120 -15.54 -18.55 8.70
CA ASP A 120 -15.69 -18.02 10.05
C ASP A 120 -14.58 -18.45 11.01
N LEU A 121 -13.80 -19.47 10.64
CA LEU A 121 -12.60 -19.90 11.34
C LEU A 121 -11.72 -18.68 11.70
N MET A 122 -11.50 -18.41 12.99
CA MET A 122 -10.61 -17.33 13.46
C MET A 122 -10.95 -15.91 12.94
N ALA A 123 -12.21 -15.63 12.57
CA ALA A 123 -12.60 -14.33 12.01
C ALA A 123 -12.36 -13.14 12.95
N ALA A 124 -12.44 -13.35 14.28
CA ALA A 124 -12.16 -12.29 15.26
C ALA A 124 -10.66 -11.93 15.25
N GLU A 125 -9.80 -12.94 15.23
CA GLU A 125 -8.35 -12.82 15.20
C GLU A 125 -7.86 -12.15 13.92
N ARG A 126 -8.40 -12.57 12.76
CA ARG A 126 -8.09 -11.95 11.46
C ARG A 126 -8.39 -10.46 11.47
N ARG A 127 -9.61 -10.09 11.89
CA ARG A 127 -10.03 -8.68 11.97
C ARG A 127 -9.18 -7.89 12.97
N ALA A 128 -8.80 -8.49 14.09
CA ALA A 128 -7.92 -7.85 15.06
C ALA A 128 -6.52 -7.57 14.48
N VAL A 129 -5.95 -8.49 13.69
CA VAL A 129 -4.68 -8.27 13.00
C VAL A 129 -4.82 -7.20 11.92
N LEU A 130 -5.81 -7.30 11.03
CA LEU A 130 -6.05 -6.31 9.98
C LEU A 130 -6.30 -4.90 10.57
N GLY A 131 -7.05 -4.80 11.67
CA GLY A 131 -7.28 -3.54 12.38
C GLY A 131 -6.00 -2.94 12.95
N LYS A 132 -5.02 -3.75 13.37
CA LYS A 132 -3.69 -3.26 13.73
C LYS A 132 -2.92 -2.80 12.50
N THR A 133 -2.96 -3.57 11.41
CA THR A 133 -2.27 -3.26 10.15
C THR A 133 -2.71 -1.92 9.55
N ALA A 134 -3.98 -1.52 9.74
CA ALA A 134 -4.51 -0.23 9.28
C ALA A 134 -3.67 1.00 9.68
N GLY A 135 -2.93 0.94 10.79
CA GLY A 135 -2.06 2.02 11.27
C GLY A 135 -0.64 2.02 10.71
N ASP A 136 -0.27 1.05 9.86
CA ASP A 136 1.10 0.89 9.35
C ASP A 136 1.31 1.60 8.00
N HIS A 137 2.54 2.04 7.75
CA HIS A 137 2.93 2.58 6.44
C HIS A 137 2.93 1.47 5.38
N VAL A 138 3.55 0.34 5.70
CA VAL A 138 3.55 -0.87 4.85
C VAL A 138 3.28 -2.08 5.75
N ALA A 139 2.68 -3.11 5.18
CA ALA A 139 2.58 -4.41 5.84
C ALA A 139 4.01 -4.93 6.10
N SER A 140 4.28 -5.29 7.36
CA SER A 140 5.60 -5.73 7.79
C SER A 140 5.80 -7.24 7.67
N GLY A 141 4.72 -8.03 7.72
CA GLY A 141 4.72 -9.38 7.17
C GLY A 141 4.45 -9.37 5.67
N HIS A 142 4.78 -10.48 5.00
CA HIS A 142 4.57 -10.59 3.56
C HIS A 142 3.19 -11.12 3.18
N ARG A 143 2.36 -11.56 4.15
CA ARG A 143 1.16 -12.37 3.87
C ARG A 143 -0.09 -12.00 4.66
N GLU A 144 -0.13 -10.88 5.36
CA GLU A 144 -1.36 -10.34 5.97
C GLU A 144 -2.47 -10.11 4.94
N TRP A 145 -2.12 -9.99 3.66
CA TRP A 145 -3.09 -9.94 2.55
C TRP A 145 -3.95 -11.22 2.44
N GLU A 146 -3.46 -12.39 2.87
CA GLU A 146 -4.27 -13.61 2.91
C GLU A 146 -5.38 -13.53 3.96
N LEU A 147 -5.15 -12.82 5.06
CA LEU A 147 -6.19 -12.58 6.06
C LEU A 147 -7.29 -11.69 5.46
N ALA A 148 -6.89 -10.65 4.72
CA ALA A 148 -7.83 -9.79 4.00
C ALA A 148 -8.60 -10.56 2.92
N GLU A 149 -7.93 -11.46 2.20
CA GLU A 149 -8.57 -12.31 1.21
C GLU A 149 -9.62 -13.23 1.81
N ALA A 150 -9.31 -13.87 2.95
CA ALA A 150 -10.26 -14.71 3.66
C ALA A 150 -11.48 -13.92 4.15
N GLU A 151 -11.29 -12.68 4.62
CA GLU A 151 -12.41 -11.80 4.96
C GLU A 151 -13.26 -11.45 3.73
N LEU A 152 -12.63 -11.14 2.61
CA LEU A 152 -13.33 -10.84 1.35
C LEU A 152 -14.13 -12.04 0.81
N GLU A 153 -13.54 -13.24 0.84
CA GLU A 153 -14.23 -14.49 0.48
C GLU A 153 -15.44 -14.77 1.39
N ALA A 154 -15.34 -14.36 2.66
CA ALA A 154 -16.44 -14.43 3.62
C ALA A 154 -17.46 -13.28 3.50
N GLY A 155 -17.36 -12.43 2.46
CA GLY A 155 -18.25 -11.28 2.26
C GLY A 155 -18.02 -10.11 3.22
N ARG A 156 -16.90 -10.10 3.94
CA ARG A 156 -16.53 -9.04 4.91
C ARG A 156 -15.41 -8.19 4.32
N VAL A 157 -15.74 -6.95 3.95
CA VAL A 157 -14.78 -6.05 3.31
C VAL A 157 -13.84 -5.45 4.37
N PRO A 158 -12.51 -5.63 4.26
CA PRO A 158 -11.55 -4.94 5.13
C PRO A 158 -11.67 -3.42 5.00
N GLY A 159 -11.37 -2.70 6.08
CA GLY A 159 -11.41 -1.24 6.08
C GLY A 159 -10.48 -0.61 5.02
N PRO A 160 -10.81 0.59 4.50
CA PRO A 160 -10.03 1.24 3.45
C PRO A 160 -8.58 1.54 3.85
N GLU A 161 -8.30 1.70 5.14
CA GLU A 161 -6.96 1.88 5.71
C GLU A 161 -6.09 0.64 5.53
N VAL A 162 -6.68 -0.56 5.62
CA VAL A 162 -5.98 -1.84 5.37
C VAL A 162 -5.56 -1.92 3.90
N LEU A 163 -6.46 -1.60 2.98
CA LEU A 163 -6.15 -1.55 1.55
C LEU A 163 -5.09 -0.49 1.23
N ALA A 164 -5.10 0.63 1.95
CA ALA A 164 -4.06 1.64 1.82
C ALA A 164 -2.67 1.11 2.17
N VAL A 165 -2.55 0.35 3.26
CA VAL A 165 -1.30 -0.31 3.66
C VAL A 165 -0.81 -1.24 2.56
N PHE A 166 -1.68 -2.08 2.00
CA PHE A 166 -1.31 -3.00 0.92
C PHE A 166 -0.89 -2.29 -0.36
N ARG A 167 -1.59 -1.21 -0.74
CA ARG A 167 -1.18 -0.38 -1.89
C ARG A 167 0.19 0.24 -1.68
N ARG A 168 0.47 0.73 -0.47
CA ARG A 168 1.80 1.24 -0.09
C ARG A 168 2.84 0.12 -0.16
N THR A 169 2.54 -1.07 0.36
CA THR A 169 3.43 -2.25 0.24
C THR A 169 3.75 -2.59 -1.21
N VAL A 170 2.78 -2.53 -2.14
CA VAL A 170 3.02 -2.78 -3.56
C VAL A 170 3.93 -1.74 -4.21
N ILE A 171 3.86 -0.48 -3.76
CA ILE A 171 4.63 0.63 -4.36
C ILE A 171 6.03 0.77 -3.75
N ASP A 172 6.11 0.77 -2.41
CA ASP A 172 7.35 1.07 -1.67
C ASP A 172 8.17 -0.19 -1.36
N TYR A 173 7.57 -1.39 -1.47
CA TYR A 173 8.18 -2.62 -1.02
C TYR A 173 8.04 -3.77 -2.03
N HIS A 174 8.76 -4.87 -1.79
CA HIS A 174 8.60 -6.07 -2.60
C HIS A 174 7.29 -6.76 -2.22
N ALA A 175 6.25 -6.55 -3.03
CA ALA A 175 4.99 -7.25 -2.89
C ALA A 175 4.93 -8.53 -3.73
N GLU A 176 4.34 -9.57 -3.16
CA GLU A 176 4.00 -10.81 -3.87
C GLU A 176 2.99 -10.54 -5.00
N PRO A 177 3.02 -11.33 -6.10
CA PRO A 177 2.03 -11.21 -7.18
C PRO A 177 0.58 -11.30 -6.70
N ALA A 178 0.29 -12.17 -5.74
CA ALA A 178 -1.06 -12.38 -5.22
C ALA A 178 -1.63 -11.15 -4.49
N LEU A 179 -0.80 -10.33 -3.83
CA LEU A 179 -1.25 -9.06 -3.26
C LEU A 179 -1.69 -8.07 -4.35
N ARG A 180 -0.99 -8.04 -5.50
CA ARG A 180 -1.40 -7.21 -6.64
C ARG A 180 -2.72 -7.69 -7.25
N GLU A 181 -2.90 -9.00 -7.33
CA GLU A 181 -4.16 -9.60 -7.79
C GLU A 181 -5.32 -9.27 -6.87
N LEU A 182 -5.12 -9.37 -5.55
CA LEU A 182 -6.11 -8.96 -4.55
C LEU A 182 -6.54 -7.51 -4.74
N LEU A 183 -5.58 -6.58 -4.90
CA LEU A 183 -5.88 -5.17 -5.12
C LEU A 183 -6.51 -4.89 -6.50
N THR A 184 -6.39 -5.81 -7.45
CA THR A 184 -7.08 -5.69 -8.74
C THR A 184 -8.55 -6.08 -8.61
N ARG A 185 -8.86 -7.15 -7.87
CA ARG A 185 -10.24 -7.57 -7.59
C ARG A 185 -10.95 -6.65 -6.61
N PHE A 186 -10.21 -6.12 -5.65
CA PHE A 186 -10.72 -5.26 -4.58
C PHE A 186 -9.90 -3.98 -4.52
N PRO A 187 -10.12 -3.08 -5.49
CA PRO A 187 -9.37 -1.84 -5.54
C PRO A 187 -9.62 -1.02 -4.29
N GLY A 188 -10.84 -0.96 -3.76
CA GLY A 188 -11.19 -0.04 -2.67
C GLY A 188 -11.37 1.41 -3.17
N PRO A 189 -11.32 2.42 -2.28
CA PRO A 189 -11.54 3.81 -2.65
C PRO A 189 -10.50 4.33 -3.65
N VAL A 190 -10.89 5.31 -4.47
CA VAL A 190 -10.03 5.89 -5.53
C VAL A 190 -8.77 6.58 -5.00
N LEU A 191 -8.72 6.89 -3.69
CA LEU A 191 -7.56 7.41 -2.96
C LEU A 191 -7.37 6.58 -1.68
N ASN A 192 -6.15 6.56 -1.16
CA ASN A 192 -5.87 6.08 0.20
C ASN A 192 -6.31 7.15 1.21
N PRO A 193 -7.06 6.79 2.27
CA PRO A 193 -7.42 7.73 3.32
C PRO A 193 -6.23 8.11 4.21
N GLY A 194 -6.42 9.16 5.00
CA GLY A 194 -5.55 9.62 6.07
C GLY A 194 -4.70 10.85 5.72
N GLU A 195 -4.70 11.31 4.48
CA GLU A 195 -4.18 12.64 4.13
C GLU A 195 -5.34 13.63 4.09
N ALA A 196 -5.21 14.79 4.73
CA ALA A 196 -6.30 15.76 4.85
C ALA A 196 -6.96 16.13 3.50
N TRP A 197 -6.15 16.28 2.45
CA TRP A 197 -6.67 16.57 1.11
C TRP A 197 -7.39 15.36 0.49
N ALA A 198 -6.89 14.14 0.72
CA ALA A 198 -7.44 12.92 0.14
C ALA A 198 -8.76 12.56 0.82
N ASP A 199 -8.83 12.71 2.14
CA ASP A 199 -10.05 12.51 2.92
C ASP A 199 -11.15 13.49 2.45
N GLN A 200 -10.82 14.77 2.33
CA GLN A 200 -11.76 15.76 1.80
C GLN A 200 -12.19 15.42 0.37
N ALA A 201 -11.26 15.02 -0.51
CA ALA A 201 -11.57 14.66 -1.89
C ALA A 201 -12.48 13.42 -1.99
N LEU A 202 -12.28 12.42 -1.12
CA LEU A 202 -13.13 11.23 -1.03
C LEU A 202 -14.55 11.59 -0.59
N GLU A 203 -14.70 12.43 0.44
CA GLU A 203 -16.03 12.91 0.85
C GLU A 203 -16.73 13.70 -0.26
N ASP A 204 -15.98 14.52 -0.99
CA ASP A 204 -16.50 15.33 -2.07
C ASP A 204 -16.94 14.49 -3.25
N ALA A 205 -16.18 13.44 -3.58
CA ALA A 205 -16.56 12.47 -4.57
C ALA A 205 -17.80 11.68 -4.15
N ALA A 206 -17.93 11.31 -2.88
CA ALA A 206 -19.14 10.68 -2.35
C ALA A 206 -20.39 11.56 -2.53
N ARG A 207 -20.27 12.88 -2.30
CA ARG A 207 -21.36 13.85 -2.52
C ARG A 207 -21.61 14.14 -4.01
N GLY A 208 -20.55 14.15 -4.81
CA GLY A 208 -20.57 14.51 -6.23
C GLY A 208 -20.89 13.35 -7.18
N GLY A 209 -20.93 12.11 -6.70
CA GLY A 209 -21.28 10.93 -7.49
C GLY A 209 -20.15 10.39 -8.37
N ASP A 210 -20.51 9.57 -9.35
CA ASP A 210 -19.57 8.81 -10.20
C ASP A 210 -18.60 9.72 -10.98
N THR A 211 -19.07 10.88 -11.43
CA THR A 211 -18.24 11.82 -12.19
C THR A 211 -16.98 12.25 -11.43
N TRP A 212 -17.13 12.57 -10.14
CA TRP A 212 -15.99 12.95 -9.29
C TRP A 212 -15.10 11.77 -8.93
N HIS A 213 -15.69 10.58 -8.76
CA HIS A 213 -14.92 9.35 -8.59
C HIS A 213 -14.03 9.06 -9.81
N ARG A 214 -14.59 9.17 -11.02
CA ARG A 214 -13.85 8.98 -12.27
C ARG A 214 -12.75 10.02 -12.46
N LEU A 215 -13.01 11.28 -12.09
CA LEU A 215 -12.00 12.33 -12.12
C LEU A 215 -10.81 12.02 -11.20
N LEU A 216 -11.07 11.60 -9.95
CA LEU A 216 -10.01 11.19 -9.00
C LEU A 216 -9.32 9.89 -9.40
N ALA A 217 -10.02 8.99 -10.10
CA ALA A 217 -9.44 7.76 -10.64
C ALA A 217 -8.51 7.99 -11.84
N HIS A 218 -8.64 9.13 -12.55
CA HIS A 218 -7.81 9.50 -13.71
C HIS A 218 -6.40 9.92 -13.29
N ARG A 219 -5.58 8.93 -12.98
CA ARG A 219 -4.24 9.11 -12.38
C ARG A 219 -3.17 9.40 -13.41
N ALA A 220 -2.11 10.09 -12.99
CA ALA A 220 -0.90 10.26 -13.78
C ALA A 220 -0.15 8.92 -13.89
N PRO A 221 0.42 8.57 -15.05
CA PRO A 221 1.27 7.39 -15.15
C PRO A 221 2.53 7.54 -14.28
N LEU A 222 2.93 6.46 -13.61
CA LEU A 222 4.04 6.46 -12.64
C LEU A 222 5.36 6.98 -13.22
N SER A 223 5.65 6.61 -14.48
CA SER A 223 6.89 6.95 -15.19
C SER A 223 6.80 8.23 -16.04
N ALA A 224 5.61 8.79 -16.24
CA ALA A 224 5.43 9.92 -17.15
C ALA A 224 5.90 11.23 -16.52
N GLY A 225 6.76 11.99 -17.20
CA GLY A 225 7.18 13.34 -16.76
C GLY A 225 6.24 14.47 -17.21
N ALA A 226 5.23 14.16 -18.03
CA ALA A 226 4.23 15.07 -18.58
C ALA A 226 3.01 14.27 -19.08
N PRO A 227 1.81 14.87 -19.23
CA PRO A 227 0.64 14.19 -19.76
C PRO A 227 0.79 13.91 -21.27
N SER A 228 0.34 12.74 -21.72
CA SER A 228 0.28 12.40 -23.15
C SER A 228 -0.99 12.96 -23.80
N ALA A 229 -1.03 13.07 -25.14
CA ALA A 229 -2.22 13.53 -25.87
C ALA A 229 -3.47 12.72 -25.52
N LYS A 230 -3.39 11.38 -25.59
CA LYS A 230 -4.49 10.48 -25.21
C LYS A 230 -4.96 10.71 -23.77
N TRP A 231 -4.04 10.93 -22.83
CA TRP A 231 -4.39 11.21 -21.44
C TRP A 231 -5.12 12.55 -21.29
N LEU A 232 -4.70 13.57 -22.04
CA LEU A 232 -5.35 14.88 -22.05
C LEU A 232 -6.76 14.81 -22.63
N ASP A 233 -6.97 14.04 -23.68
CA ASP A 233 -8.29 13.87 -24.30
C ASP A 233 -9.29 13.29 -23.29
N THR A 234 -8.94 12.20 -22.62
CA THR A 234 -9.74 11.65 -21.51
C THR A 234 -9.93 12.65 -20.38
N GLY A 235 -8.91 13.46 -20.07
CA GLY A 235 -9.00 14.51 -19.07
C GLY A 235 -10.03 15.59 -19.41
N ARG A 236 -10.12 16.01 -20.68
CA ARG A 236 -11.12 16.99 -21.13
C ARG A 236 -12.54 16.45 -20.97
N ASP A 237 -12.78 15.21 -21.40
CA ASP A 237 -14.09 14.57 -21.26
C ASP A 237 -14.55 14.52 -19.79
N LEU A 238 -13.63 14.24 -18.87
CA LEU A 238 -13.91 14.21 -17.43
C LEU A 238 -14.19 15.61 -16.87
N LEU A 239 -13.46 16.63 -17.31
CA LEU A 239 -13.66 18.02 -16.90
C LEU A 239 -15.00 18.57 -17.39
N ASP A 240 -15.38 18.25 -18.63
CA ASP A 240 -16.66 18.64 -19.21
C ASP A 240 -17.82 18.00 -18.44
N ALA A 241 -17.69 16.71 -18.08
CA ALA A 241 -18.70 16.01 -17.28
C ALA A 241 -18.81 16.56 -15.85
N ALA A 242 -17.69 16.90 -15.20
CA ALA A 242 -17.65 17.39 -13.81
C ALA A 242 -17.99 18.88 -13.68
N GLY A 243 -17.88 19.64 -14.77
CA GLY A 243 -17.95 21.09 -14.78
C GLY A 243 -16.57 21.72 -14.51
N PRO A 244 -15.99 22.46 -15.48
CA PRO A 244 -14.68 23.10 -15.37
C PRO A 244 -14.47 23.93 -14.09
N GLU A 245 -15.45 24.77 -13.76
CA GLU A 245 -15.34 25.70 -12.64
C GLU A 245 -15.56 25.03 -11.26
N PRO A 246 -16.54 24.13 -11.08
CA PRO A 246 -16.59 23.24 -9.92
C PRO A 246 -15.28 22.51 -9.66
N VAL A 247 -14.66 21.92 -10.70
CA VAL A 247 -13.37 21.22 -10.58
C VAL A 247 -12.29 22.17 -10.09
N ARG A 248 -12.12 23.33 -10.73
CA ARG A 248 -11.12 24.32 -10.31
C ARG A 248 -11.22 24.64 -8.82
N ARG A 249 -12.43 25.02 -8.37
CA ARG A 249 -12.66 25.41 -6.97
C ARG A 249 -12.33 24.28 -6.01
N ARG A 250 -12.75 23.04 -6.30
CA ARG A 250 -12.52 21.90 -5.41
C ARG A 250 -11.05 21.49 -5.35
N VAL A 251 -10.38 21.45 -6.50
CA VAL A 251 -8.94 21.14 -6.56
C VAL A 251 -8.11 22.19 -5.83
N HIS A 252 -8.45 23.49 -5.94
CA HIS A 252 -7.79 24.52 -5.15
C HIS A 252 -7.95 24.26 -3.65
N GLN A 253 -9.17 23.97 -3.19
CA GLN A 253 -9.43 23.65 -1.79
C GLN A 253 -8.63 22.42 -1.32
N TRP A 254 -8.53 21.38 -2.14
CA TRP A 254 -7.71 20.21 -1.82
C TRP A 254 -6.22 20.55 -1.77
N PHE A 255 -5.70 21.37 -2.68
CA PHE A 255 -4.29 21.78 -2.68
C PHE A 255 -3.89 22.57 -1.42
N GLU A 256 -4.79 23.37 -0.84
CA GLU A 256 -4.55 24.05 0.44
C GLU A 256 -4.49 23.09 1.66
N LEU A 257 -4.89 21.83 1.48
CA LEU A 257 -4.80 20.74 2.47
C LEU A 257 -3.57 19.85 2.26
N VAL A 258 -2.89 19.95 1.11
CA VAL A 258 -1.71 19.14 0.80
C VAL A 258 -0.57 19.48 1.76
N GLY A 259 0.17 18.46 2.21
CA GLY A 259 1.31 18.63 3.12
C GLY A 259 0.94 18.95 4.57
N ARG A 260 -0.35 19.03 4.92
CA ARG A 260 -0.78 19.05 6.33
C ARG A 260 -0.47 17.72 7.00
N GLU A 261 -0.24 17.77 8.31
CA GLU A 261 0.01 16.58 9.10
C GLU A 261 -1.23 15.69 9.13
N ARG A 262 -1.00 14.38 9.05
CA ARG A 262 -2.07 13.39 9.14
C ARG A 262 -2.71 13.46 10.53
N PRO A 263 -4.05 13.38 10.64
CA PRO A 263 -4.71 13.29 11.95
C PRO A 263 -4.22 12.09 12.77
N VAL A 264 -3.92 10.98 12.10
CA VAL A 264 -3.34 9.77 12.68
C VAL A 264 -2.01 9.46 11.99
N PRO A 265 -0.86 9.53 12.68
CA PRO A 265 0.43 9.19 12.11
C PRO A 265 0.52 7.71 11.73
N LEU A 266 1.16 7.41 10.60
CA LEU A 266 1.42 6.03 10.18
C LEU A 266 2.70 5.50 10.83
N ARG A 267 2.64 4.30 11.41
CA ARG A 267 3.80 3.61 11.97
C ARG A 267 4.75 3.15 10.86
N GLY A 268 6.05 3.34 11.05
CA GLY A 268 7.06 2.96 10.05
C GLY A 268 7.12 3.88 8.82
N SER A 269 6.37 4.99 8.80
CA SER A 269 6.47 6.01 7.73
C SER A 269 7.67 6.94 7.95
N GLN A 270 8.05 7.69 6.91
CA GLN A 270 9.08 8.72 6.98
C GLN A 270 8.63 10.01 7.71
N GLY A 271 7.56 9.95 8.50
CA GLY A 271 7.06 11.03 9.33
C GLY A 271 5.59 11.39 9.08
N PRO A 272 4.98 12.20 9.97
CA PRO A 272 3.54 12.48 9.99
C PRO A 272 3.02 13.33 8.82
N ALA A 273 3.92 13.97 8.06
CA ALA A 273 3.59 14.74 6.85
C ALA A 273 4.05 14.03 5.56
N ALA A 274 4.37 12.73 5.63
CA ALA A 274 4.76 11.97 4.46
C ALA A 274 3.58 11.78 3.50
N TYR A 275 3.85 12.03 2.21
CA TYR A 275 2.90 11.81 1.13
C TYR A 275 2.55 10.33 1.04
N ASP A 276 1.27 10.02 0.80
CA ASP A 276 0.92 8.66 0.42
C ASP A 276 1.43 8.36 -1.00
N PRO A 277 2.29 7.34 -1.19
CA PRO A 277 2.86 7.03 -2.50
C PRO A 277 1.79 6.69 -3.54
N TYR A 278 0.65 6.11 -3.11
CA TYR A 278 -0.47 5.80 -3.99
C TYR A 278 -1.18 7.08 -4.43
N ASN A 279 -1.38 8.05 -3.54
CA ASN A 279 -2.15 9.26 -3.87
C ASN A 279 -1.38 10.29 -4.69
N VAL A 280 -0.04 10.22 -4.69
CA VAL A 280 0.84 11.10 -5.47
C VAL A 280 0.44 11.14 -6.95
N GLN A 281 0.05 10.01 -7.55
CA GLN A 281 -0.37 9.99 -8.95
C GLN A 281 -1.67 10.74 -9.21
N ALA A 282 -2.59 10.79 -8.24
CA ALA A 282 -3.80 11.58 -8.33
C ALA A 282 -3.49 13.08 -8.20
N LEU A 283 -2.64 13.50 -7.24
CA LEU A 283 -2.23 14.92 -7.14
C LEU A 283 -1.56 15.44 -8.42
N ARG A 284 -0.67 14.63 -9.01
CA ARG A 284 -0.03 14.97 -10.28
C ARG A 284 -1.05 15.14 -11.41
N ALA A 285 -2.02 14.23 -11.48
CA ALA A 285 -3.11 14.33 -12.46
C ALA A 285 -3.95 15.58 -12.25
N LEU A 286 -4.35 15.89 -11.01
CA LEU A 286 -5.13 17.09 -10.70
C LEU A 286 -4.39 18.37 -11.12
N ALA A 287 -3.08 18.45 -10.89
CA ALA A 287 -2.27 19.58 -11.36
C ALA A 287 -2.30 19.69 -12.90
N TRP A 288 -2.17 18.58 -13.61
CA TRP A 288 -2.24 18.57 -15.07
C TRP A 288 -3.63 18.90 -15.61
N LEU A 289 -4.70 18.45 -14.97
CA LEU A 289 -6.08 18.78 -15.33
C LEU A 289 -6.35 20.28 -15.23
N LEU A 290 -5.80 20.98 -14.22
CA LEU A 290 -5.93 22.44 -14.13
C LEU A 290 -5.33 23.16 -15.35
N SER A 291 -4.31 22.60 -16.01
CA SER A 291 -3.73 23.17 -17.23
C SER A 291 -4.63 23.03 -18.48
N LEU A 292 -5.71 22.26 -18.40
CA LEU A 292 -6.70 22.12 -19.47
C LEU A 292 -7.85 23.13 -19.36
N LEU A 293 -7.99 23.78 -18.21
CA LEU A 293 -9.05 24.76 -17.96
C LEU A 293 -8.66 26.13 -18.52
N PRO A 294 -9.62 27.03 -18.77
CA PRO A 294 -9.32 28.42 -19.12
C PRO A 294 -8.34 29.04 -18.11
N PRO A 295 -7.27 29.70 -18.57
CA PRO A 295 -6.25 30.28 -17.69
C PRO A 295 -6.83 31.28 -16.70
N ARG A 296 -6.36 31.23 -15.46
CA ARG A 296 -6.69 32.17 -14.37
C ARG A 296 -5.52 32.31 -13.40
N ASP A 297 -5.38 33.50 -12.84
CA ASP A 297 -4.31 33.84 -11.89
C ASP A 297 -4.38 32.96 -10.64
N ASP A 298 -5.58 32.77 -10.08
CA ASP A 298 -5.82 31.93 -8.91
C ASP A 298 -5.33 30.48 -9.07
N THR A 299 -5.33 29.98 -10.31
CA THR A 299 -4.91 28.63 -10.68
C THR A 299 -3.39 28.56 -10.78
N CYS A 300 -2.76 29.60 -11.33
CA CYS A 300 -1.31 29.72 -11.37
C CYS A 300 -0.75 29.80 -9.94
N ASP A 301 -1.37 30.62 -9.09
CA ASP A 301 -1.01 30.77 -7.68
C ASP A 301 -1.16 29.46 -6.91
N ALA A 302 -2.28 28.74 -7.10
CA ALA A 302 -2.50 27.45 -6.44
C ALA A 302 -1.46 26.39 -6.86
N LEU A 303 -1.09 26.34 -8.14
CA LEU A 303 -0.04 25.45 -8.64
C LEU A 303 1.33 25.82 -8.07
N ALA A 304 1.67 27.10 -8.00
CA ALA A 304 2.93 27.55 -7.41
C ALA A 304 3.03 27.22 -5.91
N ARG A 305 1.93 27.45 -5.16
CA ARG A 305 1.84 27.03 -3.75
C ARG A 305 1.97 25.52 -3.58
N LEU A 306 1.38 24.72 -4.48
CA LEU A 306 1.55 23.26 -4.47
C LEU A 306 3.02 22.86 -4.63
N VAL A 307 3.75 23.50 -5.56
CA VAL A 307 5.19 23.27 -5.76
C VAL A 307 5.96 23.55 -4.48
N GLU A 308 5.77 24.72 -3.87
CA GLU A 308 6.48 25.08 -2.64
C GLU A 308 6.15 24.18 -1.45
N THR A 309 4.87 23.90 -1.24
CA THR A 309 4.40 23.02 -0.16
C THR A 309 4.98 21.62 -0.31
N SER A 310 5.08 21.11 -1.54
CA SER A 310 5.72 19.82 -1.83
C SER A 310 7.22 19.82 -1.49
N LEU A 311 7.91 20.95 -1.57
CA LEU A 311 9.36 21.03 -1.34
C LEU A 311 9.74 21.48 0.08
N ARG A 312 8.80 22.01 0.87
CA ARG A 312 9.06 22.65 2.18
C ARG A 312 9.69 21.74 3.24
N ARG A 313 9.48 20.41 3.20
CA ARG A 313 9.90 19.46 4.25
C ARG A 313 10.78 18.31 3.72
N LEU A 314 11.69 18.62 2.80
CA LEU A 314 12.47 17.63 2.03
C LEU A 314 13.65 16.88 2.68
N PRO A 315 14.07 17.03 3.96
CA PRO A 315 15.11 16.12 4.46
C PRO A 315 14.62 14.68 4.66
N TYR A 316 13.31 14.44 4.76
CA TYR A 316 12.76 13.13 5.15
C TYR A 316 11.77 12.51 4.14
N SER A 317 11.29 13.26 3.15
CA SER A 317 10.04 12.93 2.44
C SER A 317 10.20 12.25 1.07
N GLY A 318 11.43 11.86 0.68
CA GLY A 318 11.68 10.97 -0.46
C GLY A 318 11.31 11.53 -1.84
N LEU A 319 11.09 10.65 -2.82
CA LEU A 319 10.85 10.99 -4.24
C LEU A 319 9.45 11.57 -4.50
N TYR A 320 8.48 11.28 -3.63
CA TYR A 320 7.06 11.56 -3.87
C TYR A 320 6.70 13.05 -3.94
N PRO A 321 7.13 13.90 -2.98
CA PRO A 321 6.85 15.34 -3.05
C PRO A 321 7.52 15.99 -4.27
N VAL A 322 8.71 15.53 -4.66
CA VAL A 322 9.41 16.03 -5.86
C VAL A 322 8.57 15.79 -7.12
N ARG A 323 7.95 14.62 -7.27
CA ARG A 323 7.09 14.30 -8.42
C ARG A 323 5.83 15.16 -8.50
N VAL A 324 5.26 15.54 -7.35
CA VAL A 324 4.12 16.47 -7.29
C VAL A 324 4.57 17.89 -7.68
N ALA A 325 5.70 18.35 -7.14
CA ALA A 325 6.30 19.63 -7.52
C ALA A 325 6.59 19.72 -9.03
N GLU A 326 7.19 18.69 -9.62
CA GLU A 326 7.42 18.64 -11.06
C GLU A 326 6.12 18.73 -11.88
N ALA A 327 5.05 18.10 -11.41
CA ALA A 327 3.75 18.18 -12.09
C ALA A 327 3.15 19.58 -12.04
N GLY A 328 3.30 20.31 -10.93
CA GLY A 328 2.91 21.71 -10.81
C GLY A 328 3.67 22.62 -11.79
N VAL A 329 4.99 22.44 -11.92
CA VAL A 329 5.81 23.16 -12.89
C VAL A 329 5.38 22.86 -14.34
N VAL A 330 5.09 21.60 -14.65
CA VAL A 330 4.58 21.21 -15.98
C VAL A 330 3.23 21.85 -16.27
N ALA A 331 2.32 21.90 -15.29
CA ALA A 331 1.02 22.53 -15.45
C ALA A 331 1.15 24.04 -15.72
N LEU A 332 1.97 24.76 -14.95
CA LEU A 332 2.27 26.19 -15.16
C LEU A 332 2.85 26.45 -16.57
N ALA A 333 3.82 25.64 -16.99
CA ALA A 333 4.43 25.76 -18.31
C ALA A 333 3.39 25.59 -19.44
N ARG A 334 2.42 24.70 -19.25
CA ARG A 334 1.34 24.44 -20.22
C ARG A 334 0.28 25.54 -20.25
N ILE A 335 0.02 26.21 -19.12
CA ILE A 335 -0.89 27.37 -19.07
C ILE A 335 -0.30 28.52 -19.90
N GLY A 336 1.00 28.76 -19.78
CA GLY A 336 1.75 29.62 -20.71
C GLY A 336 1.37 31.12 -20.71
N THR A 337 0.55 31.57 -19.75
CA THR A 337 0.18 32.98 -19.62
C THR A 337 1.29 33.80 -18.95
N GLY A 338 1.18 35.13 -19.01
CA GLY A 338 2.08 36.03 -18.30
C GLY A 338 2.11 35.75 -16.79
N ASP A 339 0.97 35.41 -16.19
CA ASP A 339 0.85 35.11 -14.75
C ASP A 339 1.52 33.77 -14.41
N ALA A 340 1.31 32.74 -15.23
CA ALA A 340 2.02 31.47 -15.08
C ALA A 340 3.55 31.64 -15.18
N ARG A 341 4.01 32.49 -16.10
CA ARG A 341 5.45 32.82 -16.23
C ARG A 341 5.99 33.56 -15.01
N ARG A 342 5.23 34.52 -14.45
CA ARG A 342 5.61 35.22 -13.22
C ARG A 342 5.74 34.26 -12.04
N GLU A 343 4.82 33.31 -11.89
CA GLU A 343 4.91 32.27 -10.87
C GLU A 343 6.14 31.37 -11.06
N LEU A 344 6.44 30.96 -12.30
CA LEU A 344 7.66 30.19 -12.59
C LEU A 344 8.94 30.97 -12.24
N ASP A 345 9.00 32.27 -12.53
CA ASP A 345 10.12 33.14 -12.11
C ASP A 345 10.19 33.29 -10.58
N GLY A 346 9.05 33.36 -9.90
CA GLY A 346 8.95 33.31 -8.44
C GLY A 346 9.50 32.00 -7.86
N LEU A 347 9.15 30.87 -8.46
CA LEU A 347 9.64 29.54 -8.06
C LEU A 347 11.14 29.41 -8.30
N ARG A 348 11.68 29.90 -9.43
CA ARG A 348 13.11 29.87 -9.74
C ARG A 348 13.97 30.50 -8.63
N ARG A 349 13.46 31.54 -7.96
CA ARG A 349 14.15 32.22 -6.86
C ARG A 349 14.05 31.50 -5.51
N ARG A 350 13.00 30.71 -5.30
CA ARG A 350 12.66 30.10 -3.99
C ARG A 350 13.00 28.61 -3.92
N VAL A 351 13.00 27.91 -5.04
CA VAL A 351 13.25 26.46 -5.12
C VAL A 351 14.74 26.18 -5.14
N THR A 352 15.21 25.44 -4.13
CA THR A 352 16.61 24.98 -4.04
C THR A 352 16.81 23.55 -4.54
N HIS A 353 15.74 22.78 -4.71
CA HIS A 353 15.82 21.39 -5.17
C HIS A 353 16.25 21.31 -6.64
N LYS A 354 17.49 20.85 -6.89
CA LYS A 354 18.17 20.88 -8.20
C LYS A 354 17.33 20.37 -9.37
N THR A 355 16.65 19.23 -9.21
CA THR A 355 15.84 18.63 -10.30
C THR A 355 14.64 19.50 -10.66
N VAL A 356 13.96 20.07 -9.66
CA VAL A 356 12.78 20.92 -9.90
C VAL A 356 13.22 22.26 -10.45
N LEU A 357 14.30 22.85 -9.93
CA LEU A 357 14.86 24.10 -10.44
C LEU A 357 15.19 23.98 -11.94
N ARG A 358 15.88 22.91 -12.35
CA ARG A 358 16.15 22.65 -13.78
C ARG A 358 14.89 22.50 -14.63
N ARG A 359 13.80 21.96 -14.05
CA ARG A 359 12.50 21.88 -14.73
C ARG A 359 11.88 23.26 -14.91
N VAL A 360 11.98 24.12 -13.90
CA VAL A 360 11.54 25.53 -13.93
C VAL A 360 12.32 26.30 -14.99
N ASP A 361 13.65 26.20 -15.01
CA ASP A 361 14.49 26.89 -15.99
C ASP A 361 14.12 26.50 -17.43
N ARG A 362 13.87 25.20 -17.66
CA ARG A 362 13.41 24.71 -18.96
C ARG A 362 12.04 25.27 -19.34
N ALA A 363 11.13 25.38 -18.37
CA ALA A 363 9.78 25.92 -18.60
C ALA A 363 9.82 27.41 -18.95
N LEU A 364 10.74 28.19 -18.39
CA LEU A 364 10.90 29.62 -18.67
C LEU A 364 11.60 29.92 -20.01
N ALA A 365 12.32 28.92 -20.55
CA ALA A 365 13.04 29.02 -21.82
C ALA A 365 12.21 28.56 -23.04
N ALA A 366 11.09 27.86 -22.81
CA ALA A 366 10.09 27.53 -23.81
C ALA A 366 9.13 28.71 -24.00
#